data_AF-A0A2M7KXS5-F1
#
_entry.id   AF-A0A2M7KXS5-F1
#
_cell.length_a   1.000
_cell.length_b   1.000
_cell.length_c   1.000
_cell.angle_alpha   90.00
_cell.angle_beta   90.00
_cell.angle_gamma   90.00
#
_symmetry.space_group_name_H-M   'P 1'
#
loop_
_entity.id
_entity.type
_entity.pdbx_description
1 polymer ?
#
loop_
_entity_poly.entity_id
_entity_poly.type
_entity_poly.pdbx_seq_one_letter_code
_entity_poly.pdbx_strand_id
1 'polypeptide(L)'
;MSMADETIRLKPHHFLDLLRDLGAGRSFSSPPGYGHAVPQVAAALQANPDVLLELTAGIDDICAPCTHNVNGACDDLIGRYDPPVSKDEYNRRLDERWCERLGLGEGHRMTARAFCLLASAKMGDLRTIYLERGEAETQARQEEVLRGVEVFLALPRR
;
A
#
# COMPACT_ATOMS: atom_id res chain seq x y z
N MET A 1 -2.37 -2.60 28.06
CA MET A 1 -1.42 -3.34 27.18
C MET A 1 -0.59 -2.29 26.47
N SER A 2 0.74 -2.40 26.54
CA SER A 2 1.69 -1.42 25.98
C SER A 2 1.63 -1.45 24.45
N MET A 3 1.37 -0.32 23.80
CA MET A 3 1.31 -0.18 22.32
C MET A 3 2.70 0.02 21.70
N ALA A 4 3.70 -0.73 22.16
CA ALA A 4 5.10 -0.58 21.72
C ALA A 4 5.59 -1.72 20.82
N ASP A 5 4.74 -2.71 20.51
CA ASP A 5 5.16 -3.95 19.80
C ASP A 5 4.20 -4.34 18.66
N GLU A 6 3.33 -3.42 18.22
CA GLU A 6 2.39 -3.70 17.15
C GLU A 6 3.12 -3.63 15.79
N THR A 7 3.26 -4.78 15.15
CA THR A 7 3.75 -4.89 13.77
C THR A 7 2.56 -4.87 12.84
N ILE A 8 2.59 -4.03 11.81
CA ILE A 8 1.57 -4.00 10.76
C ILE A 8 2.11 -4.80 9.57
N ARG A 9 1.43 -5.89 9.22
CA ARG A 9 1.69 -6.62 7.98
C ARG A 9 1.05 -5.86 6.83
N LEU A 10 1.84 -5.47 5.83
CA LEU A 10 1.37 -4.56 4.78
C LEU A 10 1.94 -4.91 3.41
N LYS A 11 1.10 -4.85 2.39
CA LYS A 11 1.56 -4.88 1.00
C LYS A 11 2.31 -3.61 0.63
N PRO A 12 3.48 -3.69 -0.05
CA PRO A 12 4.17 -2.51 -0.55
C PRO A 12 3.24 -1.57 -1.30
N HIS A 13 2.45 -2.08 -2.26
CA HIS A 13 1.60 -1.20 -3.06
C HIS A 13 0.50 -0.53 -2.23
N HIS A 14 -0.01 -1.17 -1.17
CA HIS A 14 -0.99 -0.55 -0.27
C HIS A 14 -0.40 0.65 0.49
N PHE A 15 0.86 0.56 0.94
CA PHE A 15 1.51 1.73 1.53
C PHE A 15 1.58 2.88 0.52
N LEU A 16 1.94 2.60 -0.74
CA LEU A 16 1.98 3.61 -1.80
C LEU A 16 0.58 4.15 -2.14
N ASP A 17 -0.47 3.33 -2.08
CA ASP A 17 -1.86 3.78 -2.24
C ASP A 17 -2.28 4.74 -1.13
N LEU A 18 -1.87 4.47 0.11
CA LEU A 18 -2.10 5.35 1.25
C LEU A 18 -1.37 6.69 1.10
N LEU A 19 -0.11 6.69 0.67
CA LEU A 19 0.61 7.92 0.35
C LEU A 19 -0.09 8.69 -0.77
N ARG A 20 -0.50 8.00 -1.84
CA ARG A 20 -1.24 8.60 -2.95
C ARG A 20 -2.53 9.26 -2.47
N ASP A 21 -3.33 8.59 -1.65
CA ASP A 21 -4.58 9.14 -1.15
C ASP A 21 -4.34 10.29 -0.17
N LEU A 22 -3.28 10.22 0.65
CA LEU A 22 -2.82 11.32 1.51
C LEU A 22 -2.42 12.56 0.70
N GLY A 23 -1.59 12.40 -0.33
CA GLY A 23 -1.13 13.50 -1.19
C GLY A 23 -2.17 14.04 -2.16
N ALA A 24 -3.27 13.31 -2.35
CA ALA A 24 -4.47 13.77 -3.04
C ALA A 24 -5.49 14.44 -2.10
N GLY A 25 -5.23 14.46 -0.78
CA GLY A 25 -6.18 14.98 0.22
C GLY A 25 -7.47 14.17 0.32
N ARG A 26 -7.43 12.88 -0.04
CA ARG A 26 -8.59 11.98 0.00
C ARG A 26 -8.77 11.39 1.40
N SER A 27 -10.02 11.12 1.76
CA SER A 27 -10.33 10.38 2.98
C SER A 27 -10.06 8.89 2.78
N PHE A 28 -9.47 8.25 3.79
CA PHE A 28 -9.31 6.80 3.84
C PHE A 28 -10.69 6.18 4.07
N SER A 29 -11.18 5.46 3.06
CA SER A 29 -12.48 4.79 3.11
C SER A 29 -12.39 3.43 2.47
N SER A 30 -13.29 2.54 2.87
CA SER A 30 -13.41 1.20 2.31
C SER A 30 -14.64 1.16 1.42
N PRO A 31 -14.59 0.43 0.27
CA PRO A 31 -15.78 0.14 -0.50
C PRO A 31 -16.88 -0.44 0.40
N PRO A 32 -18.14 0.03 0.29
CA PRO A 32 -19.23 -0.51 1.08
C PRO A 32 -19.34 -2.03 0.91
N GLY A 33 -19.48 -2.75 2.02
CA GLY A 33 -19.64 -4.22 2.01
C GLY A 33 -18.34 -5.04 1.92
N TYR A 34 -17.18 -4.41 1.70
CA TYR A 34 -15.90 -5.14 1.63
C TYR A 34 -15.31 -5.42 3.00
N GLY A 35 -15.43 -4.49 3.96
CA GLY A 35 -14.84 -4.66 5.28
C GLY A 35 -13.32 -4.44 5.34
N HIS A 36 -12.68 -3.89 4.30
CA HIS A 36 -11.25 -3.52 4.34
C HIS A 36 -10.91 -2.64 5.55
N ALA A 37 -9.73 -2.84 6.14
CA ALA A 37 -9.23 -2.04 7.25
C ALA A 37 -8.38 -0.82 6.83
N VAL A 38 -8.59 -0.28 5.62
CA VAL A 38 -7.85 0.89 5.12
C VAL A 38 -7.86 2.05 6.13
N PRO A 39 -9.02 2.48 6.69
CA PRO A 39 -9.05 3.58 7.65
C PRO A 39 -8.25 3.31 8.93
N GLN A 40 -8.32 2.09 9.46
CA GLN A 40 -7.65 1.68 10.70
C GLN A 40 -6.14 1.64 10.51
N VAL A 41 -5.67 1.01 9.44
CA VAL A 41 -4.24 0.94 9.13
C VAL A 41 -3.69 2.33 8.81
N ALA A 42 -4.41 3.15 8.02
CA ALA A 42 -4.01 4.52 7.75
C ALA A 42 -3.90 5.37 9.03
N ALA A 43 -4.84 5.22 9.96
CA ALA A 43 -4.79 5.92 11.24
C ALA A 43 -3.60 5.45 12.11
N ALA A 44 -3.31 4.15 12.13
CA ALA A 44 -2.16 3.62 12.87
C ALA A 44 -0.82 4.14 12.32
N LEU A 45 -0.65 4.13 11.00
CA LEU A 45 0.55 4.65 10.33
C LEU A 45 0.73 6.16 10.55
N GLN A 46 -0.37 6.93 10.52
CA GLN A 46 -0.31 8.37 10.78
C GLN A 46 -0.04 8.68 12.26
N ALA A 47 -0.60 7.89 13.17
CA ALA A 47 -0.39 8.05 14.60
C ALA A 47 1.07 7.76 14.97
N ASN A 48 1.66 6.70 14.40
CA ASN A 48 3.04 6.30 14.65
C ASN A 48 3.77 5.99 13.33
N PRO A 49 4.43 6.97 12.69
CA PRO A 49 5.22 6.73 11.50
C PRO A 49 6.44 5.83 11.74
N ASP A 50 6.84 5.60 12.99
CA ASP A 50 7.95 4.72 13.34
C ASP A 50 7.46 3.29 13.72
N VAL A 51 6.17 2.97 13.51
CA VAL A 51 5.62 1.61 13.66
C VAL A 51 6.33 0.62 12.74
N LEU A 52 6.54 -0.61 13.23
CA LEU A 52 7.20 -1.67 12.48
C LEU A 52 6.24 -2.22 11.42
N LEU A 53 6.70 -2.29 10.17
CA LEU A 53 6.03 -2.99 9.09
C LEU A 53 6.66 -4.37 8.89
N GLU A 54 5.84 -5.35 8.53
CA GLU A 54 6.26 -6.59 7.89
C GLU A 54 5.70 -6.64 6.47
N LEU A 55 6.57 -6.63 5.47
CA LEU A 55 6.13 -6.60 4.07
C LEU A 55 5.59 -7.96 3.61
N THR A 56 4.49 -7.94 2.87
CA THR A 56 3.94 -9.15 2.26
C THR A 56 3.41 -8.91 0.85
N ALA A 57 3.48 -9.92 -0.02
CA ALA A 57 2.73 -9.96 -1.28
C ALA A 57 1.42 -10.76 -1.15
N GLY A 58 1.13 -11.36 0.02
CA GLY A 58 -0.12 -12.06 0.34
C GLY A 58 -1.16 -11.15 1.01
N ILE A 59 -2.17 -11.72 1.65
CA ILE A 59 -3.15 -10.95 2.44
C ILE A 59 -2.42 -10.22 3.59
N ASP A 60 -2.72 -8.94 3.73
CA ASP A 60 -2.15 -8.05 4.73
C ASP A 60 -3.23 -7.52 5.68
N ASP A 61 -2.88 -6.65 6.62
CA ASP A 61 -3.81 -6.21 7.66
C ASP A 61 -4.96 -5.36 7.11
N ILE A 62 -4.80 -4.75 5.93
CA ILE A 62 -5.88 -4.06 5.22
C ILE A 62 -6.89 -5.07 4.66
N CYS A 63 -6.40 -6.14 4.03
CA CYS A 63 -7.22 -7.14 3.36
C CYS A 63 -7.71 -8.27 4.27
N ALA A 64 -7.08 -8.50 5.43
CA ALA A 64 -7.42 -9.59 6.34
C ALA A 64 -8.92 -9.65 6.72
N PRO A 65 -9.59 -8.52 7.08
CA PRO A 65 -11.02 -8.53 7.38
C PRO A 65 -11.93 -8.45 6.14
N CYS A 66 -11.37 -8.48 4.93
CA CYS A 66 -12.15 -8.34 3.71
C CYS A 66 -13.09 -9.54 3.50
N THR A 67 -14.29 -9.29 3.01
CA THR A 67 -15.21 -10.35 2.55
C THR A 67 -14.65 -11.15 1.37
N HIS A 68 -13.77 -10.55 0.57
CA HIS A 68 -13.08 -11.21 -0.53
C HIS A 68 -11.82 -11.99 -0.11
N ASN A 69 -11.43 -11.95 1.16
CA ASN A 69 -10.36 -12.80 1.67
C ASN A 69 -10.92 -14.22 1.92
N VAL A 70 -10.78 -15.10 0.93
CA VAL A 70 -11.24 -16.48 1.00
C VAL A 70 -10.02 -17.39 1.18
N ASN A 71 -9.87 -17.95 2.38
CA ASN A 71 -8.78 -18.86 2.75
C ASN A 71 -7.37 -18.27 2.50
N GLY A 72 -7.19 -16.97 2.71
CA GLY A 72 -5.89 -16.30 2.55
C GLY A 72 -5.56 -15.88 1.12
N ALA A 73 -6.54 -15.89 0.22
CA ALA A 73 -6.42 -15.38 -1.15
C ALA A 73 -7.60 -14.44 -1.48
N CYS A 74 -7.35 -13.43 -2.32
CA CYS A 74 -8.41 -12.53 -2.77
C CYS A 74 -9.20 -13.14 -3.94
N ASP A 75 -10.52 -13.28 -3.81
CA ASP A 75 -11.39 -13.78 -4.90
C ASP A 75 -11.99 -12.66 -5.78
N ASP A 76 -11.66 -11.40 -5.49
CA ASP A 76 -12.16 -10.23 -6.21
C ASP A 76 -11.57 -10.11 -7.62
N LEU A 77 -12.33 -9.47 -8.52
CA LEU A 77 -11.98 -9.30 -9.93
C LEU A 77 -11.86 -7.83 -10.32
N ILE A 78 -10.89 -7.53 -11.16
CA ILE A 78 -10.74 -6.18 -11.73
C ILE A 78 -11.57 -6.09 -13.01
N GLY A 79 -12.78 -5.55 -12.89
CA GLY A 79 -13.78 -5.51 -13.97
C GLY A 79 -13.52 -4.53 -15.11
N ARG A 80 -12.44 -3.73 -15.08
CA ARG A 80 -12.10 -2.81 -16.20
C ARG A 80 -11.43 -3.51 -17.39
N TYR A 81 -11.07 -4.78 -17.24
CA TYR A 81 -10.47 -5.61 -18.28
C TYR A 81 -11.50 -6.59 -18.85
N ASP A 82 -11.33 -6.98 -20.10
CA ASP A 82 -12.16 -7.98 -20.78
C ASP A 82 -11.27 -9.10 -21.37
N PRO A 83 -11.32 -10.33 -20.81
CA PRO A 83 -12.10 -10.73 -19.64
C PRO A 83 -11.59 -10.06 -18.33
N PRO A 84 -12.41 -10.00 -17.26
CA PRO A 84 -11.96 -9.54 -15.96
C PRO A 84 -10.76 -10.36 -15.46
N VAL A 85 -9.81 -9.69 -14.81
CA VAL A 85 -8.58 -10.33 -14.30
C VAL A 85 -8.63 -10.49 -12.78
N SER A 86 -7.95 -11.52 -12.27
CA SER A 86 -7.80 -11.75 -10.84
C SER A 86 -7.10 -10.57 -10.17
N LYS A 87 -7.75 -9.98 -9.15
CA LYS A 87 -7.15 -8.90 -8.36
C LYS A 87 -5.99 -9.39 -7.51
N ASP A 88 -6.05 -10.62 -7.01
CA ASP A 88 -4.97 -11.25 -6.25
C ASP A 88 -3.68 -11.33 -7.08
N GLU A 89 -3.78 -11.90 -8.28
CA GLU A 89 -2.63 -12.02 -9.19
C GLU A 89 -2.11 -10.66 -9.63
N TYR A 90 -3.01 -9.73 -9.96
CA TYR A 90 -2.64 -8.39 -10.38
C TYR A 90 -1.86 -7.65 -9.28
N ASN A 91 -2.40 -7.64 -8.06
CA ASN A 91 -1.79 -6.98 -6.92
C ASN A 91 -0.48 -7.65 -6.51
N ARG A 92 -0.39 -8.98 -6.56
CA ARG A 92 0.85 -9.72 -6.30
C ARG A 92 1.97 -9.30 -7.26
N ARG A 93 1.67 -9.17 -8.56
CA ARG A 93 2.64 -8.66 -9.55
C ARG A 93 3.06 -7.21 -9.28
N LEU A 94 2.16 -6.36 -8.77
CA LEU A 94 2.53 -5.01 -8.33
C LEU A 94 3.48 -5.06 -7.14
N ASP A 95 3.19 -5.88 -6.14
CA ASP A 95 4.03 -6.04 -4.94
C ASP A 95 5.41 -6.58 -5.28
N GLU A 96 5.50 -7.59 -6.15
CA GLU A 96 6.76 -8.16 -6.63
C GLU A 96 7.62 -7.09 -7.34
N ARG A 97 7.02 -6.30 -8.24
CA ARG A 97 7.70 -5.18 -8.92
C ARG A 97 8.19 -4.11 -7.93
N TRP A 98 7.41 -3.80 -6.91
CA TRP A 98 7.82 -2.87 -5.85
C TRP A 98 8.96 -3.43 -5.01
N CYS A 99 8.87 -4.67 -4.57
CA CYS A 99 9.93 -5.35 -3.82
C CYS A 99 11.24 -5.35 -4.61
N GLU A 100 11.21 -5.74 -5.89
CA GLU A 100 12.40 -5.72 -6.76
C GLU A 100 13.01 -4.32 -6.83
N ARG A 101 12.20 -3.29 -7.08
CA ARG A 101 12.67 -1.89 -7.17
C ARG A 101 13.30 -1.40 -5.87
N LEU A 102 12.69 -1.70 -4.75
CA LEU A 102 13.14 -1.21 -3.46
C LEU A 102 14.31 -2.03 -2.92
N GLY A 103 14.54 -3.24 -3.46
CA GLY A 103 15.51 -4.21 -2.95
C GLY A 103 15.02 -4.88 -1.66
N LEU A 104 13.71 -5.15 -1.59
CA LEU A 104 13.01 -5.74 -0.44
C LEU A 104 12.42 -7.10 -0.83
N GLY A 105 11.92 -7.84 0.16
CA GLY A 105 11.29 -9.13 -0.05
C GLY A 105 10.23 -9.45 1.01
N GLU A 106 9.53 -10.56 0.81
CA GLU A 106 8.54 -11.10 1.76
C GLU A 106 9.13 -11.20 3.17
N GLY A 107 8.37 -10.75 4.18
CA GLY A 107 8.77 -10.78 5.58
C GLY A 107 9.83 -9.75 5.97
N HIS A 108 10.28 -8.88 5.04
CA HIS A 108 11.20 -7.80 5.39
C HIS A 108 10.55 -6.87 6.40
N ARG A 109 11.30 -6.51 7.45
CA ARG A 109 10.82 -5.66 8.54
C ARG A 109 11.54 -4.33 8.58
N MET A 110 10.78 -3.24 8.56
CA MET A 110 11.30 -1.88 8.67
C MET A 110 10.21 -0.94 9.16
N THR A 111 10.57 0.24 9.68
CA THR A 111 9.53 1.20 10.10
C THR A 111 8.79 1.77 8.90
N ALA A 112 7.54 2.21 9.11
CA ALA A 112 6.76 2.89 8.08
C ALA A 112 7.49 4.12 7.51
N ARG A 113 8.18 4.89 8.36
CA ARG A 113 9.01 6.02 7.97
C ARG A 113 10.21 5.58 7.13
N ALA A 114 10.90 4.50 7.51
CA ALA A 114 12.00 3.96 6.72
C ALA A 114 11.53 3.48 5.34
N PHE A 115 10.38 2.81 5.29
CA PHE A 115 9.76 2.41 4.02
C PHE A 115 9.42 3.64 3.16
N CYS A 116 8.79 4.68 3.73
CA CYS A 116 8.44 5.91 3.03
C CYS A 116 9.68 6.63 2.45
N LEU A 117 10.76 6.75 3.23
CA LEU A 117 12.04 7.31 2.78
C LEU A 117 12.65 6.49 1.63
N LEU A 118 12.67 5.16 1.77
CA LEU A 118 13.20 4.27 0.75
C LEU A 118 12.38 4.34 -0.54
N ALA A 119 11.05 4.30 -0.41
CA ALA A 119 10.13 4.45 -1.52
C ALA A 119 10.37 5.79 -2.24
N SER A 120 10.45 6.90 -1.50
CA SER A 120 10.75 8.22 -2.09
C SER A 120 12.09 8.24 -2.84
N ALA A 121 13.13 7.61 -2.30
CA ALA A 121 14.47 7.60 -2.89
C ALA A 121 14.57 6.72 -4.14
N LYS A 122 13.80 5.63 -4.20
CA LYS A 122 13.89 4.61 -5.25
C LYS A 122 12.67 4.49 -6.16
N MET A 123 11.64 5.32 -5.98
CA MET A 123 10.37 5.20 -6.71
C MET A 123 10.56 5.18 -8.23
N GLY A 124 11.43 6.06 -8.74
CA GLY A 124 11.65 6.23 -10.16
C GLY A 124 10.35 6.52 -10.92
N ASP A 125 10.27 6.03 -12.15
CA ASP A 125 9.09 6.16 -13.00
C ASP A 125 8.03 5.09 -12.66
N LEU A 126 6.85 5.53 -12.20
CA LEU A 126 5.75 4.63 -11.86
C LEU A 126 5.19 3.85 -13.05
N ARG A 127 5.38 4.31 -14.30
CA ARG A 127 4.91 3.59 -15.50
C ARG A 127 5.54 2.21 -15.63
N THR A 128 6.72 2.01 -15.04
CA THR A 128 7.40 0.71 -15.02
C THR A 128 6.92 -0.21 -13.90
N ILE A 129 6.14 0.29 -12.93
CA ILE A 129 5.39 -0.51 -11.95
C ILE A 129 3.97 -0.77 -12.44
N TYR A 130 3.26 0.25 -12.90
CA TYR A 130 1.85 0.17 -13.28
C TYR A 130 1.70 0.01 -14.79
N LEU A 131 2.30 -1.06 -15.35
CA LEU A 131 2.36 -1.31 -16.80
C LEU A 131 0.99 -1.36 -17.48
N GLU A 132 -0.03 -1.77 -16.72
CA GLU A 132 -1.39 -2.00 -17.22
C GLU A 132 -2.30 -0.77 -17.07
N ARG A 133 -1.76 0.40 -16.69
CA ARG A 133 -2.48 1.67 -16.51
C ARG A 133 -2.08 2.69 -17.57
N GLY A 134 -2.97 3.67 -17.80
CA GLY A 134 -2.70 4.76 -18.74
C GLY A 134 -1.56 5.66 -18.25
N GLU A 135 -0.82 6.25 -19.19
CA GLU A 135 0.32 7.13 -18.89
C GLU A 135 -0.10 8.34 -18.04
N ALA A 136 -1.13 9.08 -18.46
CA ALA A 136 -1.60 10.26 -17.74
C ALA A 136 -2.09 9.92 -16.31
N GLU A 137 -2.79 8.80 -16.16
CA GLU A 137 -3.26 8.32 -14.85
C GLU A 137 -2.09 7.94 -13.94
N THR A 138 -1.06 7.32 -14.49
CA THR A 138 0.14 6.90 -13.74
C THR A 138 1.01 8.10 -13.37
N GLN A 139 1.11 9.09 -14.24
CA GLN A 139 1.79 10.36 -13.96
C GLN A 139 1.11 11.11 -12.81
N ALA A 140 -0.22 11.26 -12.86
CA ALA A 140 -0.99 11.87 -11.78
C ALA A 140 -0.81 11.12 -10.45
N ARG A 141 -0.83 9.78 -10.49
CA ARG A 141 -0.54 8.94 -9.33
C ARG A 141 0.85 9.22 -8.75
N GLN A 142 1.87 9.39 -9.58
CA GLN A 142 3.23 9.68 -9.12
C GLN A 142 3.31 11.01 -8.38
N GLU A 143 2.67 12.05 -8.91
CA GLU A 143 2.62 13.37 -8.26
C GLU A 143 1.86 13.33 -6.92
N GLU A 144 0.76 12.57 -6.87
CA GLU A 144 0.01 12.32 -5.63
C GLU A 144 0.87 11.59 -4.60
N VAL A 145 1.61 10.55 -5.00
CA VAL A 145 2.52 9.83 -4.09
C VAL A 145 3.62 10.75 -3.56
N LEU A 146 4.25 11.58 -4.40
CA LEU A 146 5.30 12.51 -3.98
C LEU A 146 4.80 13.50 -2.92
N ARG A 147 3.61 14.10 -3.14
CA ARG A 147 2.98 14.95 -2.11
C ARG A 147 2.67 14.16 -0.84
N GLY A 148 2.20 12.92 -1.00
CA GLY A 148 1.94 12.01 0.11
C GLY A 148 3.16 11.72 0.97
N VAL A 149 4.32 11.52 0.34
CA VAL A 149 5.60 11.35 1.03
C VAL A 149 5.90 12.56 1.90
N GLU A 150 5.78 13.78 1.36
CA GLU A 150 6.05 15.01 2.10
C GLU A 150 5.15 15.12 3.34
N VAL A 151 3.85 14.90 3.16
CA VAL A 151 2.87 14.93 4.26
C VAL A 151 3.18 13.86 5.31
N PHE A 152 3.46 12.63 4.89
CA PHE A 152 3.73 11.52 5.80
C PHE A 152 5.02 11.73 6.60
N LEU A 153 6.08 12.22 5.96
CA LEU A 153 7.37 12.44 6.64
C LEU A 153 7.32 13.63 7.60
N ALA A 154 6.43 14.60 7.37
CA ALA A 154 6.19 15.72 8.28
C ALA A 154 5.46 15.32 9.58
N LEU A 155 4.89 14.10 9.65
CA LEU A 155 4.23 13.61 10.86
C LEU A 155 5.23 13.46 12.03
N PRO A 156 4.79 13.77 13.27
CA PRO A 156 5.64 13.73 14.44
C PRO A 156 6.18 12.33 14.70
N ARG A 157 7.39 12.28 15.26
CA ARG A 157 7.96 11.04 15.80
C ARG A 157 7.37 10.81 17.19
N ARG A 158 7.07 9.55 17.51
CA ARG A 158 6.64 9.15 18.87
C ARG A 158 7.79 8.57 19.65
#